data_AF-A0A4Z2E4G8-F1
#
_entry.id   AF-A0A4Z2E4G8-F1
#
_cell.length_a   1.000
_cell.length_b   1.000
_cell.length_c   1.000
_cell.angle_alpha   90.00
_cell.angle_beta   90.00
_cell.angle_gamma   90.00
#
_symmetry.space_group_name_H-M   'P 1'
#
loop_
_entity.id
_entity.type
_entity.pdbx_description
1 polymer ?
#
loop_
_entity_poly.entity_id
_entity_poly.type
_entity_poly.pdbx_seq_one_letter_code
_entity_poly.pdbx_strand_id
1 'polypeptide(L)'
;MNPYQLNAYAMALKAVGEIIQDYDSDKMFPALGFGAKLPPDGRVSHEFPLNGNLENPYCNGIEGILQAYHQSLKSVQLYGPTNFAPVVNHVAR
;
A
#
# COMPACT_ATOMS: atom_id res chain seq x y z
N MET A 1 0.77 23.51 -3.10
CA MET A 1 0.43 22.14 -3.55
C MET A 1 -1.05 22.12 -3.86
N ASN A 2 -1.45 21.67 -5.05
CA ASN A 2 -2.87 21.58 -5.41
C ASN A 2 -3.51 20.43 -4.61
N PRO A 3 -4.47 20.68 -3.71
CA PRO A 3 -5.08 19.64 -2.89
C PRO A 3 -5.89 18.61 -3.70
N TYR A 4 -6.18 18.90 -4.96
CA TYR A 4 -6.91 18.03 -5.88
C TYR A 4 -6.01 17.23 -6.83
N GLN A 5 -4.70 17.49 -6.82
CA GLN A 5 -3.77 16.78 -7.69
C GLN A 5 -3.26 15.53 -6.98
N LEU A 6 -3.48 14.37 -7.59
CA LEU A 6 -2.90 13.11 -7.14
C LEU A 6 -1.36 13.24 -7.13
N ASN A 7 -0.73 12.77 -6.05
CA ASN A 7 0.72 12.62 -6.04
C ASN A 7 1.15 11.49 -6.99
N ALA A 8 2.45 11.36 -7.24
CA ALA A 8 2.97 10.38 -8.18
C ALA A 8 2.58 8.92 -7.82
N TYR A 9 2.51 8.57 -6.53
CA TYR A 9 2.10 7.24 -6.09
C TYR A 9 0.63 6.97 -6.38
N ALA A 10 -0.25 7.89 -6.00
CA ALA A 10 -1.69 7.77 -6.24
C ALA A 10 -2.02 7.77 -7.74
N MET A 11 -1.30 8.56 -8.54
CA MET A 11 -1.42 8.56 -9.99
C MET A 11 -1.00 7.22 -10.60
N ALA A 12 0.13 6.65 -10.16
CA ALA A 12 0.60 5.35 -10.63
C ALA A 12 -0.36 4.21 -10.25
N LEU A 13 -0.83 4.20 -9.00
CA LEU A 13 -1.85 3.25 -8.51
C LEU A 13 -3.10 3.30 -9.37
N LYS A 14 -3.61 4.51 -9.64
CA LYS A 14 -4.80 4.70 -10.46
C LYS A 14 -4.59 4.28 -11.92
N ALA A 15 -3.52 4.77 -12.56
CA ALA A 15 -3.27 4.52 -13.98
C ALA A 15 -3.07 3.03 -14.30
N VAL A 16 -2.35 2.28 -13.46
CA VAL A 16 -2.18 0.84 -13.65
C VAL A 16 -3.44 0.10 -13.21
N GLY A 17 -3.93 0.44 -12.02
CA GLY A 17 -5.04 -0.21 -11.37
C GLY A 17 -6.33 -0.19 -12.17
N GLU A 18 -6.67 0.97 -12.75
CA GLU A 18 -7.91 1.14 -13.51
C GLU A 18 -8.02 0.17 -14.68
N ILE A 19 -6.88 -0.25 -15.24
CA ILE A 19 -6.81 -1.20 -16.34
C ILE A 19 -6.80 -2.64 -15.79
N ILE A 20 -5.92 -2.94 -14.84
CA ILE A 20 -5.72 -4.33 -14.39
C ILE A 20 -6.89 -4.88 -13.57
N GLN A 21 -7.66 -4.02 -12.90
CA GLN A 21 -8.71 -4.48 -11.99
C GLN A 21 -9.87 -5.20 -12.69
N ASP A 22 -10.04 -4.99 -13.99
CA ASP A 22 -11.08 -5.67 -14.77
C ASP A 22 -10.66 -7.07 -15.22
N TYR A 23 -9.40 -7.45 -15.02
CA TYR A 23 -8.87 -8.79 -15.27
C TYR A 23 -8.87 -9.68 -14.03
N ASP A 24 -9.21 -9.12 -12.87
CA ASP A 24 -9.38 -9.86 -11.62
C ASP A 24 -10.88 -10.04 -11.35
N SER A 25 -11.31 -11.27 -11.06
CA SER A 25 -12.74 -11.61 -10.93
C SER A 25 -13.35 -11.11 -9.63
N ASP A 26 -12.58 -11.08 -8.54
CA ASP A 26 -13.07 -10.66 -7.22
C ASP A 26 -12.69 -9.21 -6.88
N LYS A 27 -11.74 -8.64 -7.63
CA LYS A 27 -11.23 -7.27 -7.47
C LYS A 27 -10.62 -7.03 -6.09
N MET A 28 -10.15 -8.08 -5.43
CA MET A 28 -9.48 -7.99 -4.14
C MET A 28 -7.97 -7.97 -4.37
N PHE A 29 -7.33 -6.86 -4.01
CA PHE A 29 -5.90 -6.68 -4.24
C PHE A 29 -5.15 -6.57 -2.91
N PRO A 30 -4.11 -7.39 -2.66
CA PRO A 30 -3.27 -7.21 -1.49
C PRO A 30 -2.46 -5.92 -1.64
N ALA A 31 -2.53 -5.06 -0.63
CA ALA A 31 -1.86 -3.76 -0.64
C ALA A 31 -0.83 -3.68 0.49
N LEU A 32 0.45 -3.64 0.13
CA LEU A 32 1.57 -3.66 1.07
C LEU A 32 2.42 -2.39 0.99
N GLY A 33 2.93 -1.95 2.13
CA GLY A 33 3.94 -0.90 2.27
C GLY A 33 5.25 -1.44 2.82
N PHE A 34 6.34 -0.70 2.63
CA PHE A 34 7.67 -1.01 3.17
C PHE A 34 8.43 0.27 3.51
N GLY A 35 9.38 0.19 4.43
CA GLY A 35 10.25 1.33 4.77
C GLY A 35 9.54 2.37 5.62
N ALA A 36 8.83 1.93 6.65
CA ALA A 36 8.19 2.85 7.60
C ALA A 36 8.32 2.33 9.03
N LYS A 37 8.32 3.25 9.98
CA LYS A 37 8.13 2.95 11.39
C LYS A 37 6.65 2.91 11.70
N LEU A 38 6.19 1.78 12.23
CA LEU A 38 4.78 1.58 12.55
C LEU A 38 4.49 1.98 14.00
N PRO A 39 3.34 2.61 14.29
CA PRO A 39 2.88 2.80 15.66
C PRO A 39 2.49 1.46 16.31
N PRO A 40 2.45 1.39 17.66
CA PRO A 40 2.80 2.44 18.62
C PRO A 40 4.29 2.48 18.97
N ASP A 41 5.03 1.43 18.67
CA ASP A 41 6.40 1.21 19.15
C ASP A 41 7.49 1.81 18.23
N GLY A 42 7.10 2.31 17.06
CA GLY A 42 8.02 2.90 16.10
C GLY A 42 8.98 1.87 15.50
N ARG A 43 8.61 0.58 15.50
CA ARG A 43 9.41 -0.47 14.88
C ARG A 43 9.47 -0.26 13.38
N VAL A 44 10.67 -0.37 12.82
CA VAL A 44 10.88 -0.34 11.38
C VAL A 44 10.28 -1.60 10.79
N SER A 45 9.36 -1.43 9.86
CA SER A 45 8.82 -2.50 9.04
C SER A 45 9.19 -2.28 7.57
N HIS A 46 9.64 -3.37 6.95
CA HIS A 46 9.87 -3.46 5.52
C HIS A 46 8.76 -4.24 4.81
N GLU A 47 7.68 -4.56 5.52
CA GLU A 47 6.47 -5.16 4.98
C GLU A 47 5.31 -4.96 5.95
N PHE A 48 4.26 -4.28 5.52
CA PHE A 48 3.05 -4.14 6.32
C PHE A 48 1.82 -3.92 5.44
N PRO A 49 0.64 -4.38 5.88
CA PRO A 49 -0.60 -4.15 5.15
C PRO A 49 -0.99 -2.67 5.22
N LEU A 50 -1.27 -2.05 4.06
CA LEU A 50 -1.69 -0.64 4.01
C LEU A 50 -3.04 -0.41 4.71
N ASN A 51 -3.92 -1.42 4.69
CA ASN A 51 -5.22 -1.38 5.36
C ASN A 51 -5.13 -1.61 6.89
N GLY A 52 -3.93 -1.88 7.42
CA GLY A 52 -3.69 -2.15 8.84
C GLY A 52 -4.11 -3.53 9.34
N ASN A 53 -4.64 -4.41 8.48
CA ASN A 53 -5.07 -5.75 8.85
C ASN A 53 -3.96 -6.78 8.52
N LEU A 54 -3.29 -7.27 9.57
CA LEU A 54 -2.21 -8.25 9.47
C LEU A 54 -2.66 -9.63 8.97
N GLU A 55 -3.93 -9.98 9.16
CA GLU A 55 -4.49 -11.26 8.72
C GLU A 55 -4.98 -11.20 7.27
N ASN A 56 -5.38 -10.01 6.80
CA ASN A 56 -5.93 -9.84 5.47
C ASN A 56 -5.51 -8.50 4.84
N PRO A 57 -4.45 -8.49 4.00
CA PRO A 57 -3.95 -7.27 3.35
C PRO A 57 -4.80 -6.82 2.15
N TYR A 58 -5.90 -7.53 1.83
CA TYR A 58 -6.66 -7.28 0.62
C TYR A 58 -7.56 -6.04 0.74
N CYS A 59 -7.59 -5.26 -0.34
CA CYS A 59 -8.40 -4.07 -0.53
C CYS A 59 -9.35 -4.29 -1.72
N ASN A 60 -10.58 -3.78 -1.60
CA ASN A 60 -11.57 -3.89 -2.67
C ASN A 60 -11.33 -2.81 -3.74
N GLY A 61 -10.83 -3.25 -4.89
CA GLY A 61 -10.52 -2.40 -6.04
C GLY A 61 -9.46 -1.34 -5.77
N ILE A 62 -9.21 -0.53 -6.79
CA ILE A 62 -8.19 0.53 -6.74
C ILE A 62 -8.55 1.65 -5.77
N GLU A 63 -9.84 1.96 -5.66
CA GLU A 63 -10.33 2.93 -4.67
C GLU A 63 -10.05 2.45 -3.24
N GLY A 64 -10.18 1.16 -2.96
CA GLY A 64 -9.79 0.58 -1.67
C GLY A 64 -8.30 0.72 -1.39
N ILE A 65 -7.45 0.47 -2.39
CA ILE A 65 -5.99 0.66 -2.26
C ILE A 65 -5.64 2.13 -2.02
N LEU A 66 -6.24 3.06 -2.76
CA LEU A 66 -6.01 4.50 -2.59
C LEU A 66 -6.44 4.98 -1.20
N GLN A 67 -7.58 4.51 -0.71
CA GLN A 67 -8.04 4.79 0.65
C GLN A 67 -7.04 4.27 1.69
N ALA A 68 -6.60 3.02 1.57
CA ALA A 68 -5.62 2.42 2.47
C ALA A 68 -4.28 3.16 2.44
N TYR A 69 -3.80 3.54 1.26
CA TYR A 69 -2.60 4.36 1.08
C TYR A 69 -2.70 5.70 1.84
N HIS A 70 -3.80 6.44 1.66
CA HIS A 70 -4.00 7.72 2.33
C HIS A 70 -4.15 7.59 3.85
N GLN A 71 -4.75 6.50 4.34
CA GLN A 71 -4.85 6.23 5.77
C GLN A 71 -3.49 5.88 6.35
N SER A 72 -2.75 4.97 5.70
CA SER A 72 -1.42 4.54 6.11
C SER A 72 -0.45 5.70 6.22
N LEU A 73 -0.43 6.61 5.23
CA LEU A 73 0.44 7.79 5.26
C LEU A 73 0.21 8.72 6.47
N LYS A 74 -0.98 8.70 7.09
CA LYS A 74 -1.27 9.51 8.27
C LYS A 74 -0.81 8.85 9.57
N SER A 75 -0.64 7.53 9.57
CA SER A 75 -0.33 6.75 10.77
C SER A 75 1.13 6.34 10.86
N VAL A 76 1.79 6.11 9.72
CA VAL A 76 3.18 5.63 9.69
C VAL A 76 4.18 6.79 9.67
N GLN A 77 5.36 6.56 10.22
CA GLN A 77 6.50 7.47 10.05
C GLN A 77 7.40 6.93 8.93
N LEU A 78 7.58 7.71 7.86
CA LEU A 78 8.47 7.35 6.75
C LEU A 78 9.91 7.13 7.24
N TYR A 79 10.54 6.04 6.83
CA TYR A 79 11.87 5.67 7.31
C TYR A 79 12.67 4.90 6.24
N GLY A 80 13.94 4.61 6.53
CA GLY A 80 14.83 3.84 5.65
C GLY A 80 15.51 2.68 6.38
N PRO A 81 16.28 1.83 5.70
CA PRO A 81 16.61 1.89 4.28
C PRO A 81 15.45 1.44 3.38
N THR A 82 15.59 1.69 2.08
CA THR A 82 14.70 1.12 1.06
C THR A 82 15.09 -0.34 0.79
N ASN A 83 14.24 -1.28 1.19
CA ASN A 83 14.48 -2.72 1.01
C ASN A 83 13.22 -3.40 0.45
N PHE A 84 13.31 -3.89 -0.79
CA PHE A 84 12.19 -4.56 -1.48
C PHE A 84 12.13 -6.06 -1.21
N ALA A 85 13.21 -6.68 -0.73
CA ALA A 85 13.30 -8.13 -0.62
C ALA A 85 12.18 -8.76 0.22
N PRO A 86 11.74 -8.19 1.36
CA PRO A 86 10.63 -8.75 2.14
C PRO A 86 9.33 -8.86 1.32
N VAL A 87 8.89 -7.75 0.71
CA VAL A 87 7.67 -7.70 -0.11
C VAL A 87 7.73 -8.65 -1.30
N VAL A 88 8.87 -8.71 -2.01
CA VAL A 88 9.01 -9.63 -3.16
C VAL A 88 8.94 -11.09 -2.70
N ASN A 89 9.63 -11.44 -1.61
CA ASN A 89 9.61 -12.80 -1.07
C ASN A 89 8.25 -13.21 -0.53
N HIS A 90 7.43 -12.27 -0.06
CA HIS A 90 6.06 -12.52 0.35
C HIS A 90 5.19 -12.93 -0.85
N VAL A 91 5.29 -12.20 -1.96
CA VAL A 91 4.47 -12.44 -3.16
C VAL A 91 4.94 -13.65 -3.97
N ALA A 92 6.22 -14.03 -3.88
CA ALA A 92 6.79 -15.14 -4.62
C ALA A 92 6.51 -16.55 -4.02
N ARG A 93 5.84 -16.63 -2.88
CA ARG A 93 5.46 -17.88 -2.22
C ARG A 93 4.10 -18.37 -2.68
#